data_AF-A0A924CDN6-F1
#
_entry.id   AF-A0A924CDN6-F1
#
_cell.length_a   1.000
_cell.length_b   1.000
_cell.length_c   1.000
_cell.angle_alpha   90.00
_cell.angle_beta   90.00
_cell.angle_gamma   90.00
#
_symmetry.space_group_name_H-M   'P 1'
#
loop_
_entity.id
_entity.type
_entity.pdbx_description
1 polymer ?
#
loop_
_entity_poly.entity_id
_entity_poly.type
_entity_poly.pdbx_seq_one_letter_code
_entity_poly.pdbx_strand_id
1 'polypeptide(L)'
;MLLEVVVISFAWTFNPAYIIFRQQVIWVLGLSMVCMSALIYLPTKTILIIGIMILFEHNLLDTIHATGNSFKDFLWAELHERKRFYFAGHQATTGYFLLAWLGIMMLGYSFGMLY
;
A
#
# COMPACT_ATOMS: atom_id res chain seq x y z
N MET A 1 3.60 2.03 10.40
CA MET A 1 3.65 0.56 10.21
C MET A 1 3.45 -0.21 11.51
N LEU A 2 4.33 -0.08 12.51
CA LEU A 2 4.18 -0.83 13.78
C LEU A 2 2.85 -0.60 14.51
N LEU A 3 2.31 0.62 14.46
CA LEU A 3 1.03 0.97 15.07
C LEU A 3 -0.14 0.11 14.54
N GLU A 4 -0.17 -0.16 13.22
CA GLU A 4 -1.22 -0.98 12.62
C GLU A 4 -1.13 -2.43 13.10
N VAL A 5 0.10 -2.97 13.09
CA VAL A 5 0.38 -4.37 13.41
C VAL A 5 0.14 -4.66 14.90
N VAL A 6 0.47 -3.73 15.78
CA VAL A 6 0.38 -3.94 17.23
C VAL A 6 -0.93 -3.42 17.79
N VAL A 7 -1.23 -2.13 17.60
CA VAL A 7 -2.36 -1.48 18.28
C VAL A 7 -3.67 -1.75 17.54
N ILE A 8 -3.69 -1.53 16.22
CA ILE A 8 -4.93 -1.64 15.45
C ILE A 8 -5.34 -3.10 15.28
N SER A 9 -4.41 -4.00 14.96
CA SER A 9 -4.70 -5.43 14.84
C SER A 9 -5.23 -6.02 16.15
N PHE A 10 -4.70 -5.58 17.29
CA PHE A 10 -5.22 -5.93 18.61
C PHE A 10 -6.60 -5.33 18.87
N ALA A 11 -6.79 -4.02 18.65
CA ALA A 11 -8.06 -3.33 18.89
C ALA A 11 -9.23 -3.92 18.07
N TRP A 12 -8.93 -4.52 16.93
CA TRP A 12 -9.92 -5.08 16.01
C TRP A 12 -10.18 -6.58 16.17
N THR A 13 -9.17 -7.34 16.61
CA THR A 13 -9.26 -8.80 16.77
C THR A 13 -9.46 -9.21 18.23
N PHE A 14 -9.15 -8.29 19.18
CA PHE A 14 -9.12 -8.51 20.63
C PHE A 14 -8.37 -9.79 21.04
N ASN A 15 -7.43 -10.22 20.19
CA ASN A 15 -6.72 -11.48 20.35
C ASN A 15 -5.21 -11.19 20.46
N PRO A 16 -4.60 -11.45 21.64
CA PRO A 16 -3.17 -11.21 21.87
C PRO A 16 -2.27 -12.21 21.13
N ALA A 17 -2.82 -13.26 20.51
CA ALA A 17 -2.06 -14.20 19.68
C ALA A 17 -1.82 -13.70 18.24
N TYR A 18 -2.32 -12.52 17.86
CA TYR A 18 -2.10 -11.86 16.56
C TYR A 18 -2.23 -12.83 15.36
N ILE A 19 -3.32 -13.60 15.36
CA ILE A 19 -3.59 -14.60 14.32
C ILE A 19 -3.96 -13.92 12.99
N ILE A 20 -4.58 -12.74 13.05
CA ILE A 20 -5.04 -12.01 11.86
C ILE A 20 -4.35 -10.65 11.81
N PHE A 21 -3.57 -10.42 10.76
CA PHE A 21 -3.01 -9.12 10.41
C PHE A 21 -3.87 -8.50 9.31
N ARG A 22 -4.35 -7.28 9.55
CA ARG A 22 -5.03 -6.48 8.53
C ARG A 22 -4.15 -5.28 8.21
N GLN A 23 -3.56 -5.25 7.01
CA GLN A 23 -2.84 -4.06 6.54
C GLN A 23 -3.86 -3.02 6.03
N GLN A 24 -4.28 -2.08 6.89
CA GLN A 24 -5.24 -1.05 6.51
C GLN A 24 -4.56 0.28 6.10
N VAL A 25 -5.30 1.38 6.19
CA VAL A 25 -4.91 2.72 5.75
C VAL A 25 -3.61 3.19 6.40
N ILE A 26 -3.42 2.99 7.70
CA ILE A 26 -2.23 3.48 8.42
C ILE A 26 -0.95 2.77 7.95
N TRP A 27 -1.08 1.49 7.59
CA TRP A 27 0.01 0.73 7.01
C TRP A 27 0.39 1.30 5.63
N VAL A 28 -0.59 1.43 4.74
CA VAL A 28 -0.39 1.91 3.37
C VAL A 28 0.10 3.35 3.32
N LEU A 29 -0.45 4.25 4.15
CA LEU A 29 0.03 5.63 4.26
C LEU A 29 1.46 5.68 4.79
N GLY A 30 1.79 4.85 5.79
CA GLY A 30 3.14 4.75 6.33
C GLY A 30 4.17 4.31 5.28
N LEU A 31 3.85 3.27 4.48
CA LEU A 31 4.68 2.84 3.36
C LEU A 31 4.83 3.94 2.31
N SER A 32 3.72 4.59 1.98
CA SER A 32 3.72 5.64 0.96
C SER A 32 4.57 6.85 1.39
N MET A 33 4.63 7.20 2.69
CA MET A 33 5.56 8.23 3.19
C MET A 33 7.03 7.81 3.07
N VAL A 34 7.34 6.53 3.33
CA VAL A 34 8.69 5.99 3.14
C VAL A 34 9.09 6.00 1.66
N CYS A 35 8.17 5.68 0.75
CA CYS A 35 8.43 5.83 -0.68
C CYS A 35 8.65 7.31 -1.04
N MET A 36 7.78 8.21 -0.56
CA MET A 36 7.89 9.64 -0.83
C MET A 36 9.19 10.26 -0.32
N SER A 37 9.76 9.76 0.79
CA SER A 37 11.04 10.28 1.30
C SER A 37 12.21 10.02 0.35
N ALA A 38 12.16 8.97 -0.47
CA ALA A 38 13.13 8.74 -1.54
C ALA A 38 12.78 9.55 -2.80
N LEU A 39 11.48 9.68 -3.10
CA LEU A 39 10.99 10.34 -4.31
C LEU A 39 11.12 11.87 -4.28
N ILE A 40 11.17 12.49 -3.10
CA ILE A 40 11.29 13.94 -2.95
C ILE A 40 12.58 14.52 -3.57
N TYR A 41 13.62 13.69 -3.73
CA TYR A 41 14.88 14.10 -4.36
C TYR A 41 14.78 14.20 -5.89
N LEU A 42 13.70 13.70 -6.50
CA LEU A 42 13.46 13.82 -7.93
C LEU A 42 12.84 15.18 -8.27
N PRO A 43 13.05 15.68 -9.52
CA PRO A 43 12.39 16.90 -9.95
C PRO A 43 10.87 16.74 -9.93
N THR A 44 10.16 17.78 -9.46
CA THR A 44 8.70 17.79 -9.29
C THR A 44 7.94 17.38 -10.56
N LYS A 45 8.46 17.74 -11.74
CA LYS A 45 7.87 17.32 -13.04
C LYS A 45 7.83 15.80 -13.20
N THR A 46 8.86 15.09 -12.75
CA THR A 46 8.92 13.62 -12.83
C THR A 46 7.95 12.99 -11.85
N ILE A 47 7.86 13.51 -10.62
CA ILE A 47 6.89 13.06 -9.61
C ILE A 47 5.46 13.24 -10.12
N LEU A 48 5.17 14.37 -10.76
CA LEU A 48 3.87 14.66 -11.35
C LEU A 48 3.53 13.67 -12.48
N ILE A 49 4.46 13.42 -13.41
CA ILE A 49 4.25 12.47 -14.50
C ILE A 49 4.00 11.06 -13.95
N ILE A 50 4.79 10.61 -12.97
CA ILE A 50 4.63 9.30 -12.33
C ILE A 50 3.28 9.21 -11.62
N GLY A 51 2.89 10.24 -10.86
CA GLY A 51 1.60 10.26 -10.17
C GLY A 51 0.41 10.18 -11.12
N ILE A 52 0.46 10.91 -12.24
CA ILE A 52 -0.55 10.84 -13.31
C ILE A 52 -0.56 9.43 -13.94
N MET A 53 0.61 8.91 -14.28
CA MET A 53 0.74 7.57 -14.89
C MET A 53 0.13 6.52 -13.98
N ILE A 54 0.45 6.53 -12.69
CA ILE A 54 -0.14 5.63 -11.70
C ILE A 54 -1.66 5.79 -11.63
N LEU A 55 -2.20 7.01 -11.67
CA LEU A 55 -3.64 7.27 -11.65
C LEU A 55 -4.37 6.64 -12.86
N PHE A 56 -3.76 6.63 -14.04
CA PHE A 56 -4.36 6.00 -15.21
C PHE A 56 -4.09 4.50 -15.30
N GLU A 57 -2.88 4.08 -14.93
CA GLU A 57 -2.41 2.70 -15.05
C GLU A 57 -3.01 1.78 -13.98
N HIS A 58 -3.30 2.28 -12.77
CA HIS A 58 -3.84 1.41 -11.72
C HIS A 58 -5.17 0.77 -12.10
N ASN A 59 -6.07 1.52 -12.73
CA ASN A 59 -7.35 0.97 -13.21
C ASN A 59 -7.16 -0.07 -14.33
N LEU A 60 -6.04 -0.03 -15.05
CA LEU A 60 -5.73 -1.00 -16.10
C LEU A 60 -5.16 -2.30 -15.52
N LEU A 61 -4.36 -2.16 -14.46
CA LEU A 61 -3.73 -3.25 -13.72
C LEU A 61 -4.72 -4.06 -12.86
N ASP A 62 -5.93 -3.54 -12.60
CA ASP A 62 -7.03 -4.26 -11.94
C ASP A 62 -7.40 -5.60 -12.60
N THR A 63 -7.10 -5.77 -13.90
CA THR A 63 -7.34 -7.05 -14.59
C THR A 63 -6.34 -8.14 -14.23
N ILE A 64 -5.17 -7.79 -13.67
CA ILE A 64 -4.08 -8.71 -13.36
C ILE A 64 -4.19 -9.20 -11.92
N HIS A 65 -4.65 -10.43 -11.77
CA HIS A 65 -4.80 -11.08 -10.47
C HIS A 65 -3.63 -12.03 -10.18
N ALA A 66 -2.99 -11.87 -9.04
CA ALA A 66 -1.99 -12.80 -8.57
C ALA A 66 -2.67 -14.05 -8.01
N THR A 67 -2.58 -15.18 -8.71
CA THR A 67 -3.28 -16.42 -8.34
C THR A 67 -2.53 -17.26 -7.30
N GLY A 68 -1.21 -17.06 -7.12
CA GLY A 68 -0.39 -17.88 -6.21
C GLY A 68 -0.39 -17.44 -4.73
N ASN A 69 0.30 -18.21 -3.88
CA ASN A 69 0.55 -17.90 -2.46
C ASN A 69 2.04 -17.68 -2.19
N SER A 70 2.79 -17.20 -3.19
CA SER A 70 4.23 -16.93 -3.10
C SER A 70 4.49 -15.53 -2.55
N PHE A 71 5.72 -15.27 -2.11
CA PHE A 71 6.13 -13.93 -1.67
C PHE A 71 5.94 -12.85 -2.74
N LYS A 72 6.11 -13.20 -4.03
CA LYS A 72 5.84 -12.31 -5.16
C LYS A 72 4.35 -11.92 -5.25
N ASP A 73 3.45 -12.87 -4.97
CA ASP A 73 2.01 -12.62 -4.98
C ASP A 73 1.61 -11.74 -3.79
N PHE A 74 2.27 -11.89 -2.64
CA PHE A 74 2.10 -11.00 -1.50
C PHE A 74 2.52 -9.56 -1.82
N LEU A 75 3.69 -9.37 -2.46
CA LEU A 75 4.12 -8.04 -2.91
C LEU A 75 3.17 -7.45 -3.95
N TRP A 76 2.66 -8.25 -4.89
CA TRP A 76 1.67 -7.81 -5.86
C TRP A 76 0.36 -7.38 -5.18
N ALA A 77 -0.10 -8.16 -4.22
CA ALA A 77 -1.27 -7.83 -3.42
C ALA A 77 -1.09 -6.51 -2.67
N GLU A 78 0.05 -6.34 -1.99
CA GLU A 78 0.36 -5.09 -1.28
C GLU A 78 0.35 -3.87 -2.21
N LEU A 79 0.82 -4.03 -3.44
CA LEU A 79 0.84 -2.96 -4.43
C LEU A 79 -0.55 -2.70 -5.03
N HIS A 80 -1.30 -3.75 -5.35
CA HIS A 80 -2.39 -3.66 -6.32
C HIS A 80 -3.62 -4.54 -6.06
N GLU A 81 -3.55 -5.56 -5.21
CA GLU A 81 -4.65 -6.52 -5.06
C GLU A 81 -5.01 -6.84 -3.60
N ARG A 82 -6.30 -6.87 -3.28
CA ARG A 82 -6.77 -7.21 -1.95
C ARG A 82 -6.83 -8.72 -1.85
N LYS A 83 -5.80 -9.32 -1.27
CA LYS A 83 -5.73 -10.77 -1.08
C LYS A 83 -5.52 -11.13 0.39
N ARG A 84 -6.05 -12.31 0.74
CA ARG A 84 -5.82 -12.96 2.03
C ARG A 84 -4.78 -14.05 1.83
N PHE A 85 -3.71 -13.97 2.60
CA PHE A 85 -2.67 -14.97 2.62
C PHE A 85 -2.69 -15.72 3.94
N TYR A 86 -2.50 -17.03 3.88
CA TYR A 86 -2.38 -17.89 5.05
C TYR A 86 -0.94 -18.38 5.12
N PHE A 87 -0.25 -18.06 6.21
CA PHE A 87 1.12 -18.49 6.49
C PHE A 87 1.18 -19.12 7.88
N ALA A 88 1.44 -20.43 7.95
CA ALA A 88 1.71 -21.16 9.20
C ALA A 88 0.71 -20.88 10.35
N GLY A 89 -0.59 -20.75 10.05
CA GLY A 89 -1.63 -20.48 11.05
C GLY A 89 -1.95 -18.99 11.27
N HIS A 90 -1.19 -18.08 10.68
CA HIS A 90 -1.48 -16.63 10.66
C HIS A 90 -2.10 -16.21 9.32
N GLN A 91 -3.09 -15.32 9.36
CA GLN A 91 -3.77 -14.77 8.21
C GLN A 91 -3.36 -13.30 8.01
N ALA A 92 -2.68 -13.00 6.91
CA ALA A 92 -2.40 -11.62 6.49
C ALA A 92 -3.43 -11.19 5.44
N THR A 93 -4.05 -10.04 5.63
CA THR A 93 -5.04 -9.48 4.70
C THR A 93 -4.63 -8.08 4.31
N THR A 94 -4.23 -7.92 3.05
CA THR A 94 -3.99 -6.60 2.46
C THR A 94 -5.32 -5.90 2.27
N GLY A 95 -5.52 -4.76 2.94
CA GLY A 95 -6.79 -4.04 2.95
C GLY A 95 -6.88 -2.94 1.89
N TYR A 96 -5.77 -2.28 1.59
CA TYR A 96 -5.70 -1.14 0.67
C TYR A 96 -4.48 -1.27 -0.25
N PHE A 97 -4.57 -0.70 -1.45
CA PHE A 97 -3.55 -0.79 -2.48
C PHE A 97 -2.53 0.32 -2.33
N LEU A 98 -1.25 -0.02 -2.17
CA LEU A 98 -0.18 0.97 -2.03
C LEU A 98 -0.07 1.89 -3.25
N LEU A 99 -0.23 1.34 -4.46
CA LEU A 99 0.04 2.06 -5.68
C LEU A 99 -0.90 3.25 -5.87
N ALA A 100 -2.21 3.06 -5.68
CA ALA A 100 -3.20 4.13 -5.82
C ALA A 100 -2.98 5.27 -4.80
N TRP A 101 -2.69 4.95 -3.54
CA TRP A 101 -2.43 5.95 -2.50
C TRP A 101 -1.12 6.71 -2.72
N LEU A 102 -0.08 6.02 -3.18
CA LEU A 102 1.19 6.64 -3.54
C LEU A 102 1.00 7.63 -4.69
N GLY A 103 0.25 7.25 -5.74
CA GLY A 103 -0.06 8.12 -6.87
C GLY A 103 -0.76 9.42 -6.45
N ILE A 104 -1.78 9.32 -5.59
CA ILE A 104 -2.48 10.50 -5.07
C ILE A 104 -1.54 11.39 -4.24
N MET A 105 -0.67 10.82 -3.40
CA MET A 105 0.30 11.63 -2.63
C MET A 105 1.34 12.32 -3.51
N MET A 106 1.80 11.68 -4.59
CA MET A 106 2.69 12.30 -5.57
C MET A 106 2.03 13.49 -6.27
N LEU A 107 0.75 13.34 -6.66
CA LEU A 107 -0.04 14.42 -7.26
C LEU A 107 -0.23 15.56 -6.26
N GLY A 108 -0.64 15.26 -5.03
CA GLY A 108 -0.81 16.25 -3.96
C GLY A 108 0.47 17.04 -3.67
N TYR A 109 1.62 16.34 -3.59
CA TYR A 109 2.93 16.98 -3.42
C TYR A 109 3.28 17.93 -4.58
N SER A 110 3.00 17.51 -5.81
CA SER A 110 3.30 18.32 -7.01
C SER A 110 2.42 19.56 -7.09
N PHE A 111 1.13 19.45 -6.77
CA PHE A 111 0.22 20.60 -6.72
C PHE A 111 0.54 21.55 -5.56
N GLY A 112 0.99 21.03 -4.42
CA GLY A 112 1.43 21.84 -3.28
C GLY A 112 2.70 22.66 -3.53
N MET A 113 3.44 22.40 -4.61
CA MET A 113 4.58 23.22 -5.04
C MET A 113 4.18 24.32 -6.04
N LEU A 114 2.96 24.27 -6.57
CA LEU A 114 2.45 25.25 -7.55
C LEU A 114 1.75 26.46 -6.88
N TYR A 115 1.43 26.35 -5.59
CA TYR A 115 0.76 27.36 -4.77
C TYR A 115 1.51 27.57 -3.46
#